data_AF-A0A7X5VRP4-F1
#
_entry.id   AF-A0A7X5VRP4-F1
#
_cell.length_a   1.000
_cell.length_b   1.000
_cell.length_c   1.000
_cell.angle_alpha   90.00
_cell.angle_beta   90.00
_cell.angle_gamma   90.00
#
_symmetry.space_group_name_H-M   'P 1'
#
loop_
_entity.id
_entity.type
_entity.pdbx_description
1 polymer ?
#
loop_
_entity_poly.entity_id
_entity_poly.type
_entity_poly.pdbx_seq_one_letter_code
_entity_poly.pdbx_strand_id
1 'polypeptide(L)'
;MSKLLHDVGAGRVGVDEALERMQIERIAELEHSTLDLERAMRCGFPEVVFGHAKSPDQIADIVQRMNKAGQSVLVTRIARQAAAAVTAIVPDAEHNAIARTLFARSGDPPQCKPGIVVVTAGTSDQNVGEEAAVTAEAMGNEVIRIRDVGVAGLGRLLAHKETLARAKVLVVVAGMEGALPSVVAGLTDC
;
A
#
# COMPACT_ATOMS: atom_id res chain seq x y z
N MET A 1 -7.62 9.75 22.58
CA MET A 1 -8.31 8.64 23.28
C MET A 1 -8.20 8.68 24.81
N SER A 2 -7.03 8.45 25.44
CA SER A 2 -6.92 8.33 26.91
C SER A 2 -7.44 9.55 27.69
N LYS A 3 -7.16 10.77 27.21
CA LYS A 3 -7.65 12.02 27.81
C LYS A 3 -9.18 12.13 27.80
N LEU A 4 -9.81 11.83 26.67
CA LEU A 4 -11.27 11.88 26.51
C LEU A 4 -11.98 10.87 27.43
N LEU A 5 -11.42 9.65 27.54
CA LEU A 5 -11.94 8.63 28.46
C LEU A 5 -11.78 9.06 29.94
N HIS A 6 -10.68 9.72 30.29
CA HIS A 6 -10.51 10.32 31.61
C HIS A 6 -11.53 11.44 31.89
N ASP A 7 -11.86 12.25 30.88
CA ASP A 7 -12.84 13.34 31.00
C ASP A 7 -14.26 12.80 31.15
N VAL A 8 -14.61 11.70 30.47
CA VAL A 8 -15.88 10.97 30.70
C VAL A 8 -15.91 10.38 32.10
N GLY A 9 -14.85 9.69 32.53
CA GLY A 9 -14.77 9.09 33.86
C GLY A 9 -14.82 10.12 35.00
N ALA A 10 -14.39 11.35 34.73
CA ALA A 10 -14.48 12.48 35.66
C ALA A 10 -15.79 13.29 35.55
N GLY A 11 -16.72 12.88 34.68
CA GLY A 11 -18.00 13.59 34.46
C GLY A 11 -17.87 14.96 33.79
N ARG A 12 -16.70 15.28 33.19
CA ARG A 12 -16.45 16.55 32.50
C ARG A 12 -17.06 16.58 31.09
N VAL A 13 -17.29 15.42 30.50
CA VAL A 13 -17.88 15.24 29.17
C VAL A 13 -18.93 14.14 29.26
N GLY A 14 -20.11 14.36 28.69
CA GLY A 14 -21.16 13.33 28.61
C GLY A 14 -20.76 12.18 27.68
N VAL A 15 -21.33 10.99 27.87
CA VAL A 15 -21.03 9.83 27.00
C VAL A 15 -21.37 10.13 25.54
N ASP A 16 -22.51 10.75 25.27
CA ASP A 16 -22.95 11.09 23.91
C ASP A 16 -22.01 12.13 23.26
N GLU A 17 -21.62 13.17 24.01
CA GLU A 17 -20.66 14.17 23.54
C GLU A 17 -19.27 13.56 23.28
N ALA A 18 -18.83 12.61 24.10
CA ALA A 18 -17.59 11.88 23.87
C ALA A 18 -17.68 11.00 22.61
N LEU A 19 -18.82 10.34 22.37
CA LEU A 19 -19.04 9.54 21.17
C LEU A 19 -19.02 10.40 19.89
N GLU A 20 -19.65 11.58 19.91
CA GLU A 20 -19.58 12.53 18.79
C GLU A 20 -18.15 13.00 18.53
N ARG A 21 -17.41 13.37 19.58
CA ARG A 21 -16.00 13.77 19.45
C ARG A 21 -15.13 12.65 18.89
N MET A 22 -15.35 11.41 19.32
CA MET A 22 -14.66 10.25 18.77
C MET A 22 -14.99 10.02 17.29
N GLN A 23 -16.23 10.26 16.87
CA GLN A 23 -16.62 10.18 15.46
C GLN A 23 -15.95 11.27 14.61
N ILE A 24 -15.78 12.48 15.14
CA ILE A 24 -15.09 13.56 14.41
C ILE A 24 -13.58 13.30 14.33
N GLU A 25 -12.96 12.74 15.37
CA GLU A 25 -11.52 12.38 15.35
C GLU A 25 -11.17 11.27 14.34
N ARG A 26 -12.17 10.51 13.87
CA ARG A 26 -12.02 9.40 12.91
C ARG A 26 -11.83 9.83 11.47
N ILE A 27 -12.30 11.02 11.15
CA ILE A 27 -12.29 11.56 9.79
C ILE A 27 -11.51 12.87 9.77
N ALA A 28 -10.79 13.11 8.68
CA ALA A 28 -10.23 14.43 8.41
C ALA A 28 -10.81 14.98 7.12
N GLU A 29 -11.58 16.06 7.22
CA GLU A 29 -12.09 16.78 6.07
C GLU A 29 -11.03 17.74 5.55
N LEU A 30 -10.70 17.60 4.27
CA LEU A 30 -9.97 18.56 3.46
C LEU A 30 -10.95 19.17 2.46
N GLU A 31 -10.59 20.31 1.87
CA GLU A 31 -11.45 21.02 0.89
C GLU A 31 -11.86 20.14 -0.31
N HIS A 32 -11.06 19.13 -0.63
CA HIS A 32 -11.26 18.25 -1.78
C HIS A 32 -11.49 16.77 -1.44
N SER A 33 -11.36 16.36 -0.17
CA SER A 33 -11.47 14.94 0.21
C SER A 33 -11.66 14.74 1.70
N THR A 34 -12.42 13.71 2.07
CA THR A 34 -12.51 13.23 3.45
C THR A 34 -11.63 12.00 3.63
N LEU A 35 -10.77 12.03 4.65
CA LEU A 35 -9.81 10.97 4.95
C LEU A 35 -10.31 10.09 6.09
N ASP A 36 -10.05 8.79 6.00
CA ASP A 36 -10.29 7.83 7.07
C ASP A 36 -9.02 7.64 7.90
N LEU A 37 -9.01 8.21 9.11
CA LEU A 37 -7.87 8.15 10.03
C LEU A 37 -7.83 6.84 10.84
N GLU A 38 -8.84 5.98 10.73
CA GLU A 38 -8.93 4.72 11.48
C GLU A 38 -8.83 3.47 10.60
N ARG A 39 -8.64 3.62 9.29
CA ARG A 39 -8.56 2.46 8.39
C ARG A 39 -7.54 1.42 8.85
N ALA A 40 -6.36 1.86 9.29
CA ALA A 40 -5.33 0.96 9.77
C ALA A 40 -5.81 0.11 10.95
N MET A 41 -6.53 0.71 11.91
CA MET A 41 -7.12 0.01 13.04
C MET A 41 -8.21 -0.98 12.62
N ARG A 42 -9.08 -0.59 11.67
CA ARG A 42 -10.24 -1.40 11.27
C ARG A 42 -9.88 -2.52 10.29
N CYS A 43 -8.99 -2.25 9.35
CA CYS A 43 -8.66 -3.12 8.23
C CYS A 43 -7.31 -3.83 8.39
N GLY A 44 -6.45 -3.37 9.31
CA GLY A 44 -5.12 -3.92 9.53
C GLY A 44 -4.07 -3.47 8.51
N PHE A 45 -4.38 -2.47 7.67
CA PHE A 45 -3.47 -1.91 6.68
C PHE A 45 -3.73 -0.41 6.44
N PRO A 46 -2.72 0.37 5.99
CA PRO A 46 -2.84 1.82 5.84
C PRO A 46 -3.85 2.26 4.78
N GLU A 47 -4.16 3.56 4.78
CA GLU A 47 -4.92 4.18 3.68
C GLU A 47 -4.13 4.11 2.37
N VAL A 48 -4.86 3.84 1.28
CA VAL A 48 -4.28 3.75 -0.06
C VAL A 48 -4.94 4.79 -0.96
N VAL A 49 -4.16 5.81 -1.35
CA VAL A 49 -4.60 6.93 -2.17
C VAL A 49 -4.29 6.65 -3.64
N PHE A 50 -5.31 6.62 -4.48
CA PHE A 50 -5.12 6.57 -5.93
C PHE A 50 -4.63 7.91 -6.47
N GLY A 51 -3.38 7.98 -6.94
CA GLY A 51 -2.71 9.22 -7.32
C GLY A 51 -2.86 9.65 -8.78
N HIS A 52 -3.24 8.76 -9.70
CA HIS A 52 -3.19 9.01 -11.15
C HIS A 52 -3.95 10.27 -11.63
N ALA A 53 -5.06 10.59 -10.96
CA ALA A 53 -5.95 11.69 -11.35
C ALA A 53 -5.90 12.90 -10.40
N LYS A 54 -5.00 12.91 -9.41
CA LYS A 54 -4.91 13.96 -8.40
C LYS A 54 -3.78 14.94 -8.70
N SER A 55 -3.96 16.20 -8.34
CA SER A 55 -2.89 17.21 -8.45
C SER A 55 -1.77 16.95 -7.43
N PRO A 56 -0.55 17.47 -7.67
CA PRO A 56 0.52 17.44 -6.67
C PRO A 56 0.09 18.00 -5.31
N ASP A 57 -0.64 19.12 -5.30
CA ASP A 57 -1.09 19.78 -4.07
C ASP A 57 -2.10 18.92 -3.30
N GLN A 58 -3.06 18.30 -4.00
CA GLN A 58 -4.02 17.40 -3.37
C GLN A 58 -3.32 16.20 -2.72
N ILE A 59 -2.35 15.60 -3.41
CA ILE A 59 -1.62 14.44 -2.85
C ILE A 59 -0.77 14.89 -1.65
N ALA A 60 -0.09 16.03 -1.75
CA ALA A 60 0.72 16.59 -0.68
C ALA A 60 -0.13 16.87 0.58
N ASP A 61 -1.29 17.50 0.42
CA ASP A 61 -2.20 17.80 1.53
C ASP A 61 -2.73 16.52 2.21
N ILE A 62 -3.19 15.55 1.41
CA ILE A 62 -3.63 14.24 1.92
C ILE A 62 -2.52 13.58 2.73
N VAL A 63 -1.33 13.43 2.15
CA VAL A 63 -0.21 12.75 2.81
C VAL A 63 0.23 13.48 4.08
N GLN A 64 0.30 14.81 4.04
CA GLN A 64 0.65 15.60 5.20
C GLN A 64 -0.37 15.43 6.33
N ARG A 65 -1.67 15.47 6.01
CA ARG A 65 -2.74 15.33 7.01
C ARG A 65 -2.73 13.95 7.67
N MET A 66 -2.51 12.89 6.88
CA MET A 66 -2.38 11.51 7.37
C MET A 66 -1.15 11.37 8.28
N ASN A 67 0.01 11.87 7.82
CA ASN A 67 1.24 11.79 8.60
C ASN A 67 1.14 12.56 9.93
N LYS A 68 0.56 13.76 9.93
CA LYS A 68 0.28 14.54 11.16
C LYS A 68 -0.67 13.82 12.12
N ALA A 69 -1.56 12.96 11.61
CA ALA A 69 -2.44 12.13 12.42
C ALA A 69 -1.76 10.83 12.91
N GLY A 70 -0.47 10.65 12.63
CA GLY A 70 0.27 9.44 12.97
C GLY A 70 -0.16 8.22 12.14
N GLN A 71 -0.80 8.43 10.99
CA GLN A 71 -1.28 7.35 10.12
C GLN A 71 -0.35 7.16 8.92
N SER A 72 0.02 5.91 8.68
CA SER A 72 0.72 5.53 7.45
C SER A 72 -0.21 5.66 6.23
N VAL A 73 0.34 6.07 5.09
CA VAL A 73 -0.43 6.24 3.83
C VAL A 73 0.40 5.85 2.61
N LEU A 74 -0.15 4.96 1.78
CA LEU A 74 0.40 4.57 0.49
C LEU A 74 -0.30 5.35 -0.62
N VAL A 75 0.44 5.97 -1.52
CA VAL A 75 -0.08 6.57 -2.75
C VAL A 75 0.34 5.70 -3.92
N THR A 76 -0.62 5.26 -4.75
CA THR A 76 -0.36 4.46 -5.95
C THR A 76 -0.49 5.28 -7.22
N ARG A 77 0.19 4.84 -8.28
CA ARG A 77 0.25 5.50 -9.61
C ARG A 77 0.62 6.98 -9.55
N ILE A 78 1.41 7.38 -8.56
CA ILE A 78 1.82 8.77 -8.33
C ILE A 78 2.67 9.29 -9.51
N ALA A 79 2.47 10.55 -9.86
CA ALA A 79 3.33 11.26 -10.81
C ALA A 79 4.59 11.76 -10.10
N ARG A 80 5.72 11.85 -10.83
CA ARG A 80 7.01 12.31 -10.24
C ARG A 80 6.91 13.69 -9.58
N GLN A 81 6.15 14.61 -10.17
CA GLN A 81 5.94 15.95 -9.63
C GLN A 81 5.19 15.92 -8.29
N ALA A 82 4.17 15.07 -8.17
CA ALA A 82 3.44 14.88 -6.92
C ALA A 82 4.32 14.20 -5.85
N ALA A 83 5.12 13.21 -6.24
CA ALA A 83 6.07 12.58 -5.31
C ALA A 83 7.08 13.61 -4.78
N ALA A 84 7.62 14.47 -5.64
CA ALA A 84 8.53 15.54 -5.24
C ALA A 84 7.87 16.53 -4.27
N ALA A 85 6.64 16.95 -4.55
CA ALA A 85 5.86 17.83 -3.67
C ALA A 85 5.67 17.22 -2.28
N VAL A 86 5.35 15.92 -2.21
CA VAL A 86 5.21 15.20 -0.94
C VAL A 86 6.55 15.11 -0.20
N THR A 87 7.63 14.70 -0.86
CA THR A 87 8.94 14.53 -0.21
C THR A 87 9.52 15.85 0.32
N ALA A 88 9.10 17.00 -0.23
CA ALA A 88 9.50 18.30 0.28
C ALA A 88 8.87 18.63 1.65
N ILE A 89 7.72 18.05 1.98
CA ILE A 89 6.98 18.31 3.23
C ILE A 89 6.97 17.12 4.20
N VAL A 90 7.18 15.91 3.69
CA VAL A 90 7.37 14.67 4.45
C VAL A 90 8.66 14.01 3.93
N PRO A 91 9.83 14.41 4.46
CA PRO A 91 11.14 13.94 3.97
C PRO A 91 11.35 12.43 4.08
N ASP A 92 10.70 11.78 5.06
CA ASP A 92 10.80 10.33 5.29
C ASP A 92 9.88 9.50 4.37
N ALA A 93 9.15 10.15 3.45
CA ALA A 93 8.32 9.44 2.48
C ALA A 93 9.17 8.70 1.43
N GLU A 94 8.94 7.40 1.30
CA GLU A 94 9.66 6.53 0.37
C GLU A 94 8.99 6.54 -1.01
N HIS A 95 9.60 7.15 -2.02
CA HIS A 95 9.12 7.12 -3.40
C HIS A 95 9.77 6.00 -4.22
N ASN A 96 8.96 5.11 -4.79
CA ASN A 96 9.38 4.10 -5.75
C ASN A 96 8.95 4.51 -7.17
N ALA A 97 9.93 4.95 -7.97
CA ALA A 97 9.67 5.45 -9.32
C ALA A 97 9.23 4.35 -10.31
N ILE A 98 9.62 3.08 -10.10
CA ILE A 98 9.24 1.96 -10.97
C ILE A 98 7.79 1.57 -10.69
N ALA A 99 7.46 1.35 -9.42
CA ALA A 99 6.10 1.06 -8.95
C ALA A 99 5.14 2.25 -9.16
N ARG A 100 5.69 3.45 -9.32
CA ARG A 100 4.94 4.71 -9.24
C ARG A 100 4.15 4.79 -7.93
N THR A 101 4.81 4.48 -6.82
CA THR A 101 4.21 4.54 -5.49
C THR A 101 5.00 5.47 -4.58
N LEU A 102 4.33 6.04 -3.59
CA LEU A 102 4.97 6.75 -2.49
C LEU A 102 4.38 6.24 -1.19
N PHE A 103 5.22 5.84 -0.24
CA PHE A 103 4.78 5.39 1.08
C PHE A 103 5.30 6.32 2.16
N ALA A 104 4.40 7.03 2.83
CA ALA A 104 4.71 7.76 4.05
C ALA A 104 4.34 6.88 5.24
N ARG A 105 5.36 6.37 5.95
CA ARG A 105 5.17 5.53 7.14
C ARG A 105 5.04 6.40 8.38
N SER A 106 4.23 5.93 9.31
CA SER A 106 4.14 6.43 10.68
C SER A 106 4.12 5.27 11.65
N GLY A 107 4.87 5.40 12.74
CA GLY A 107 5.09 4.34 13.71
C GLY A 107 6.05 3.26 13.22
N ASP A 108 6.16 2.19 14.01
CA ASP A 108 7.05 1.09 13.71
C ASP A 108 6.47 0.19 12.60
N PRO A 109 7.32 -0.31 11.68
CA PRO A 109 6.86 -1.24 10.66
C PRO A 109 6.37 -2.54 11.32
N PRO A 110 5.21 -3.09 10.89
CA PRO A 110 4.75 -4.36 11.39
C PRO A 110 5.71 -5.48 11.00
N GLN A 111 5.72 -6.57 11.77
CA GLN A 111 6.45 -7.78 11.37
C GLN A 111 5.85 -8.34 10.09
N CYS A 112 6.65 -8.36 9.01
CA CYS A 112 6.19 -8.84 7.73
C CYS A 112 6.02 -10.37 7.72
N LYS A 113 4.98 -10.85 7.04
CA LYS A 113 4.70 -12.28 6.86
C LYS A 113 5.19 -12.78 5.51
N PRO A 114 5.94 -13.90 5.43
CA PRO A 114 6.37 -14.46 4.17
C PRO A 114 5.27 -15.25 3.46
N GLY A 115 5.38 -15.33 2.13
CA GLY A 115 4.60 -16.24 1.30
C GLY A 115 4.04 -15.62 0.02
N ILE A 116 4.28 -14.34 -0.26
CA ILE A 116 3.82 -13.70 -1.49
C ILE A 116 4.95 -13.73 -2.52
N VAL A 117 4.64 -14.20 -3.73
CA VAL A 117 5.54 -14.14 -4.87
C VAL A 117 4.87 -13.36 -6.00
N VAL A 118 5.52 -12.29 -6.45
CA VAL A 118 5.09 -11.49 -7.60
C VAL A 118 5.94 -11.87 -8.81
N VAL A 119 5.29 -12.24 -9.90
CA VAL A 119 5.91 -12.73 -11.13
C VAL A 119 5.56 -11.81 -12.28
N THR A 120 6.54 -11.28 -13.00
CA THR A 120 6.32 -10.48 -14.23
C THR A 120 6.86 -11.17 -15.48
N ALA A 121 6.11 -11.11 -16.58
CA ALA A 121 6.50 -11.75 -17.83
C ALA A 121 7.63 -11.00 -18.55
N GLY A 122 7.56 -9.67 -18.58
CA GLY A 122 8.58 -8.83 -19.20
C GLY A 122 8.82 -7.52 -18.46
N THR A 123 9.69 -6.68 -19.03
CA THR A 123 10.04 -5.36 -18.49
C THR A 123 8.86 -4.39 -18.47
N SER A 124 7.98 -4.46 -19.47
CA SER A 124 6.77 -3.63 -19.55
C SER A 124 5.76 -3.90 -18.44
N ASP A 125 5.81 -5.08 -17.83
CA ASP A 125 4.92 -5.48 -16.72
C ASP A 125 5.48 -5.08 -15.34
N GLN A 126 6.73 -4.58 -15.28
CA GLN A 126 7.42 -4.31 -14.02
C GLN A 126 6.74 -3.24 -13.19
N ASN A 127 6.20 -2.18 -13.80
CA ASN A 127 5.51 -1.14 -13.05
C ASN A 127 4.32 -1.69 -12.26
N VAL A 128 3.51 -2.55 -12.89
CA VAL A 128 2.35 -3.20 -12.26
C VAL A 128 2.81 -4.23 -11.22
N GLY A 129 3.83 -5.03 -11.53
CA GLY A 129 4.40 -5.98 -10.58
C GLY A 129 4.99 -5.31 -9.34
N GLU A 130 5.72 -4.22 -9.50
CA GLU A 130 6.27 -3.46 -8.38
C GLU A 130 5.20 -2.73 -7.57
N GLU A 131 4.15 -2.19 -8.21
CA GLU A 131 3.00 -1.62 -7.49
C GLU A 131 2.32 -2.69 -6.62
N ALA A 132 2.11 -3.90 -7.13
CA ALA A 132 1.56 -5.01 -6.36
C ALA A 132 2.47 -5.40 -5.19
N ALA A 133 3.78 -5.49 -5.42
CA ALA A 133 4.74 -5.85 -4.40
C ALA A 133 4.81 -4.80 -3.26
N VAL A 134 4.93 -3.51 -3.61
CA VAL A 134 4.94 -2.42 -2.61
C VAL A 134 3.63 -2.36 -1.85
N THR A 135 2.49 -2.62 -2.51
CA THR A 135 1.19 -2.67 -1.84
C THR A 135 1.14 -3.79 -0.81
N ALA A 136 1.59 -4.99 -1.16
CA ALA A 136 1.65 -6.12 -0.23
C ALA A 136 2.61 -5.88 0.94
N GLU A 137 3.75 -5.22 0.70
CA GLU A 137 4.69 -4.79 1.73
C GLU A 137 4.09 -3.74 2.68
N ALA A 138 3.35 -2.77 2.13
CA ALA A 138 2.61 -1.80 2.93
C ALA A 138 1.51 -2.45 3.81
N MET A 139 1.03 -3.63 3.40
CA MET A 139 0.10 -4.48 4.14
C MET A 139 0.79 -5.48 5.08
N GLY A 140 2.11 -5.38 5.29
CA GLY A 140 2.85 -6.21 6.24
C GLY A 140 3.19 -7.61 5.72
N ASN A 141 3.53 -7.74 4.43
CA ASN A 141 3.98 -9.00 3.85
C ASN A 141 5.39 -8.88 3.28
N GLU A 142 6.15 -9.97 3.35
CA GLU A 142 7.40 -10.11 2.60
C GLU A 142 7.07 -10.62 1.20
N VAL A 143 7.66 -9.98 0.20
CA VAL A 143 7.38 -10.26 -1.21
C VAL A 143 8.64 -10.67 -1.94
N ILE A 144 8.62 -11.87 -2.52
CA ILE A 144 9.64 -12.30 -3.48
C ILE A 144 9.23 -11.82 -4.87
N ARG A 145 10.14 -11.18 -5.59
CA ARG A 145 9.90 -10.68 -6.95
C ARG A 145 10.66 -11.53 -7.95
N ILE A 146 9.94 -12.16 -8.88
CA ILE A 146 10.49 -12.87 -10.03
C ILE A 146 10.15 -12.03 -11.26
N ARG A 147 11.15 -11.60 -12.01
CA ARG A 147 10.97 -10.66 -13.12
C ARG A 147 11.46 -11.26 -14.43
N ASP A 148 10.81 -10.88 -15.53
CA ASP A 148 11.21 -11.22 -16.90
C ASP A 148 11.22 -12.74 -17.21
N VAL A 149 10.19 -13.45 -16.73
CA VAL A 149 10.03 -14.91 -16.89
C VAL A 149 8.88 -15.30 -17.82
N GLY A 150 8.74 -14.57 -18.93
CA GLY A 150 7.72 -14.83 -19.95
C GLY A 150 7.82 -16.22 -20.62
N VAL A 151 6.72 -16.60 -21.28
CA VAL A 151 6.53 -17.96 -21.83
C VAL A 151 7.47 -18.32 -22.98
N ALA A 152 7.96 -17.34 -23.75
CA ALA A 152 8.92 -17.54 -24.83
C ALA A 152 10.28 -18.12 -24.37
N GLY A 153 10.57 -18.05 -23.07
CA GLY A 153 11.78 -18.59 -22.47
C GLY A 153 11.47 -19.35 -21.19
N LEU A 154 10.64 -20.39 -21.28
CA LEU A 154 10.12 -21.15 -20.13
C LEU A 154 11.21 -21.64 -19.15
N GLY A 155 12.43 -21.89 -19.62
CA GLY A 155 13.57 -22.21 -18.76
C GLY A 155 13.83 -21.18 -17.65
N ARG A 156 13.58 -19.89 -17.92
CA ARG A 156 13.71 -18.83 -16.91
C ARG A 156 12.67 -18.96 -15.79
N LEU A 157 11.44 -19.33 -16.13
CA LEU A 157 10.38 -19.57 -15.15
C LEU A 157 10.65 -20.84 -14.33
N LEU A 158 11.03 -21.93 -15.02
CA LEU A 158 11.28 -23.23 -14.40
C LEU A 158 12.45 -23.21 -13.41
N ALA A 159 13.43 -22.32 -13.60
CA ALA A 159 14.50 -22.08 -12.64
C ALA A 159 13.98 -21.65 -11.25
N HIS A 160 12.76 -21.11 -11.18
CA HIS A 160 12.11 -20.68 -9.93
C HIS A 160 11.03 -21.64 -9.43
N LYS A 161 10.92 -22.86 -9.97
CA LYS A 161 9.84 -23.81 -9.65
C LYS A 161 9.66 -24.03 -8.14
N GLU A 162 10.75 -24.19 -7.39
CA GLU A 162 10.67 -24.39 -5.94
C GLU A 162 10.13 -23.17 -5.20
N THR A 163 10.53 -21.96 -5.62
CA THR A 163 10.02 -20.71 -5.04
C THR A 163 8.52 -20.56 -5.31
N LEU A 164 8.09 -20.85 -6.54
CA LEU A 164 6.68 -20.81 -6.93
C LEU A 164 5.85 -21.82 -6.14
N ALA A 165 6.34 -23.06 -5.99
CA ALA A 165 5.64 -24.11 -5.25
C ALA A 165 5.51 -23.84 -3.74
N ARG A 166 6.39 -23.01 -3.16
CA ARG A 166 6.34 -22.62 -1.74
C ARG A 166 5.51 -21.35 -1.50
N ALA A 167 5.07 -20.67 -2.55
CA ALA A 167 4.26 -19.47 -2.41
C ALA A 167 2.90 -19.82 -1.77
N LYS A 168 2.43 -18.95 -0.88
CA LYS A 168 1.06 -18.97 -0.36
C LYS A 168 0.12 -18.16 -1.26
N VAL A 169 0.65 -17.13 -1.90
CA VAL A 169 -0.05 -16.26 -2.84
C VAL A 169 0.87 -15.95 -4.01
N LEU A 170 0.35 -16.13 -5.22
CA LEU A 170 1.02 -15.78 -6.47
C LEU A 170 0.29 -14.61 -7.12
N VAL A 171 1.04 -13.54 -7.44
CA VAL A 171 0.55 -12.44 -8.26
C VAL A 171 1.31 -12.48 -9.58
N VAL A 172 0.64 -12.87 -10.66
CA VAL A 172 1.27 -13.04 -11.97
C VAL A 172 0.80 -11.94 -12.92
N VAL A 173 1.74 -11.16 -13.45
CA VAL A 173 1.49 -10.02 -14.32
C VAL A 173 2.06 -10.30 -15.71
N ALA A 174 1.18 -10.29 -16.72
CA ALA A 174 1.56 -10.47 -18.11
C ALA A 174 0.58 -9.73 -19.04
N GLY A 175 1.07 -8.77 -19.81
CA GLY A 175 0.26 -8.00 -20.75
C GLY A 175 -0.11 -8.74 -22.04
N MET A 176 0.85 -8.94 -22.94
CA MET A 176 0.58 -9.19 -24.37
C MET A 176 -0.18 -10.48 -24.67
N GLU A 177 0.26 -11.62 -24.15
CA GLU A 177 -0.33 -12.93 -24.46
C GLU A 177 -1.12 -13.53 -23.29
N GLY A 178 -1.02 -12.94 -22.09
CA GLY A 178 -1.73 -13.41 -20.90
C GLY A 178 -1.51 -14.87 -20.50
N ALA A 179 -0.56 -15.58 -21.13
CA ALA A 179 -0.37 -17.02 -20.96
C ALA A 179 0.38 -17.38 -19.67
N LEU A 180 1.21 -16.47 -19.15
CA LEU A 180 2.06 -16.73 -17.98
C LEU A 180 1.26 -17.13 -16.73
N PRO A 181 0.15 -16.46 -16.34
CA PRO A 181 -0.70 -16.92 -15.24
C PRO A 181 -1.12 -18.40 -15.34
N SER A 182 -1.57 -18.83 -16.53
CA SER A 182 -1.99 -20.22 -16.74
C SER A 182 -0.83 -21.22 -16.63
N VAL A 183 0.35 -20.85 -17.14
CA VAL A 183 1.55 -21.68 -17.02
C VAL A 183 1.98 -21.79 -15.55
N VAL A 184 2.01 -20.68 -14.82
CA VAL A 184 2.35 -20.67 -13.39
C VAL A 184 1.37 -21.53 -12.60
N ALA A 185 0.06 -21.39 -12.85
CA ALA A 185 -0.96 -22.21 -12.20
C ALA A 185 -0.77 -23.71 -12.47
N GLY A 186 -0.32 -24.11 -13.66
CA GLY A 186 0.01 -25.51 -13.97
C GLY A 186 1.28 -26.05 -13.30
N LEU A 187 2.10 -25.18 -12.69
CA LEU A 187 3.34 -25.54 -12.00
C LEU A 187 3.21 -25.58 -10.47
N THR A 188 2.04 -25.22 -9.94
CA THR A 188 1.80 -25.00 -8.50
C THR A 188 0.47 -25.60 -8.06
N ASP A 189 0.38 -26.01 -6.79
CA ASP A 189 -0.81 -26.64 -6.22
C ASP A 189 -1.63 -25.71 -5.29
N CYS A 190 -1.26 -24.42 -5.22
CA CYS A 190 -1.88 -23.42 -4.36
C CYS A 190 -3.11 -22.75 -4.98
#